data_AF-A0AAD9UYF5-F1
#
_entry.id   AF-A0AAD9UYF5-F1
#
_cell.length_a   1.000
_cell.length_b   1.000
_cell.length_c   1.000
_cell.angle_alpha   90.00
_cell.angle_beta   90.00
_cell.angle_gamma   90.00
#
_symmetry.space_group_name_H-M   'P 1'
#
loop_
_entity.id
_entity.type
_entity.pdbx_description
1 polymer ?
#
loop_
_entity_poly.entity_id
_entity_poly.type
_entity_poly.pdbx_seq_one_letter_code
_entity_poly.pdbx_strand_id
1 'polypeptide(L)'
;LIEHAVRCLTTERSTSVCVKRGHVAQVWKQLHDSGKANKYFTDEERQEIEDGIGYWENFHDSQVQTRRPSDLRVCYLCGDNPYNDLEVLLENGVLHQNVWAIEKNSTEFKKAKKAIKNSKLKNVKLFKGDILTFLKDSPEQFDIIYLDACGALPSFDHKTLKIIGYVFQHNKLTSPGALITNFSFPRPQENSAQGKDKEREMINFLVKEYMNYRLSNALPKDNSPENNPEDLNKRTDEDSYGDYVSFQVIDSAYLFIPARRILLLEDETLWGKIFSSKLTFLDNINSYNEESTKTTKNKKSRALRKELKEKCKVHAKSSLFFILRKMVETFHKKLKDCSFCQAWVRDIFPDWDSDQEDPELLLKNKDTKIPVLLAPLLFSSPSHIIDFSSDAFVSGCLEPLFKAVADGKFPSCCDMTTPGQAACLIAGLLYGQIGNPSFPVMDKLFRLRYTAKKRQMFADVFIFDKCRYMYEQFPTVHCAPFAIEEPKQQMVFRMVVDGFRKHLGGICSEDLFKFCNVASIHAITEGGDMKDEIQKVPMDGEL
;
A
#
# COMPACT_ATOMS: atom_id res chain seq x y z
N LEU A 1 18.76 -9.04 8.71
CA LEU A 1 17.39 -9.07 8.14
C LEU A 1 16.40 -9.70 9.12
N ILE A 2 16.54 -11.00 9.43
CA ILE A 2 15.63 -11.76 10.31
C ILE A 2 15.50 -11.14 11.72
N GLU A 3 16.62 -10.83 12.38
CA GLU A 3 16.61 -10.21 13.72
C GLU A 3 15.80 -8.91 13.73
N HIS A 4 16.00 -8.05 12.73
CA HIS A 4 15.27 -6.79 12.59
C HIS A 4 13.76 -7.03 12.43
N ALA A 5 13.35 -8.01 11.61
CA ALA A 5 11.95 -8.38 11.45
C ALA A 5 11.34 -8.89 12.78
N VAL A 6 12.03 -9.80 13.48
CA VAL A 6 11.56 -10.33 14.77
C VAL A 6 11.43 -9.21 15.81
N ARG A 7 12.41 -8.32 15.90
CA ARG A 7 12.40 -7.16 16.81
C ARG A 7 11.19 -6.24 16.54
N CYS A 8 10.98 -5.86 15.28
CA CYS A 8 9.82 -5.05 14.86
C CYS A 8 8.49 -5.72 15.18
N LEU A 9 8.38 -7.05 15.03
CA LEU A 9 7.13 -7.76 15.25
C LEU A 9 6.92 -8.19 16.71
N THR A 10 7.84 -7.87 17.62
CA THR A 10 7.76 -8.26 19.03
C THR A 10 8.00 -7.07 19.95
N THR A 11 9.25 -6.77 20.29
CA THR A 11 9.62 -5.72 21.26
C THR A 11 9.29 -4.31 20.77
N GLU A 12 9.36 -4.06 19.46
CA GLU A 12 9.02 -2.78 18.85
C GLU A 12 7.62 -2.74 18.22
N ARG A 13 6.81 -3.80 18.41
CA ARG A 13 5.53 -4.01 17.71
C ARG A 13 4.54 -2.86 17.84
N SER A 14 4.47 -2.24 19.01
CA SER A 14 3.59 -1.09 19.26
C SER A 14 3.98 0.18 18.49
N THR A 15 5.22 0.26 18.02
CA THR A 15 5.75 1.35 17.19
C THR A 15 5.88 0.96 15.72
N SER A 16 5.71 -0.33 15.40
CA SER A 16 5.74 -0.86 14.05
C SER A 16 4.37 -0.78 13.37
N VAL A 17 3.75 0.39 13.44
CA VAL A 17 2.40 0.70 12.90
C VAL A 17 2.41 2.08 12.25
N CYS A 18 1.52 2.31 11.28
CA CYS A 18 1.47 3.59 10.57
C CYS A 18 0.92 4.74 11.44
N VAL A 19 0.01 4.45 12.37
CA VAL A 19 -0.48 5.44 13.35
C VAL A 19 -0.20 4.91 14.75
N LYS A 20 0.73 5.57 15.45
CA LYS A 20 1.07 5.22 16.82
C LYS A 20 -0.12 5.49 17.75
N ARG A 21 -0.30 4.60 18.74
CA ARG A 21 -1.32 4.70 19.80
C ARG A 21 -1.40 6.10 20.44
N GLY A 22 -0.27 6.75 20.71
CA GLY A 22 -0.24 8.05 21.39
C GLY A 22 -0.57 9.26 20.50
N HIS A 23 -0.62 9.09 19.17
CA HIS A 23 -0.72 10.20 18.22
C HIS A 23 -1.97 11.05 18.45
N VAL A 24 -3.13 10.41 18.58
CA VAL A 24 -4.43 11.09 18.68
C VAL A 24 -4.51 11.94 19.95
N ALA A 25 -4.13 11.38 21.10
CA ALA A 25 -4.11 12.10 22.37
C ALA A 25 -3.14 13.30 22.34
N GLN A 26 -1.98 13.16 21.69
CA GLN A 26 -1.03 14.25 21.53
C GLN A 26 -1.59 15.39 20.67
N VAL A 27 -2.24 15.08 19.55
CA VAL A 27 -2.88 16.10 18.70
C VAL A 27 -4.01 16.81 19.44
N TRP A 28 -4.83 16.08 20.21
CA TRP A 28 -5.87 16.67 21.04
C TRP A 28 -5.31 17.61 22.12
N LYS A 29 -4.23 17.19 22.79
CA LYS A 29 -3.52 18.03 23.75
C LYS A 29 -3.04 19.35 23.14
N GLN A 30 -2.45 19.32 21.93
CA GLN A 30 -2.03 20.54 21.23
C GLN A 30 -3.20 21.46 20.89
N LEU A 31 -4.36 20.90 20.52
CA LEU A 31 -5.59 21.67 20.30
C LEU A 31 -6.07 22.36 21.57
N HIS A 32 -5.95 21.68 22.71
CA HIS A 32 -6.29 22.22 24.02
C HIS A 32 -5.32 23.33 24.45
N ASP A 33 -4.01 23.07 24.36
CA ASP A 33 -2.95 24.01 24.74
C ASP A 33 -2.95 25.28 23.88
N SER A 34 -3.35 25.17 22.61
CA SER A 34 -3.49 26.33 21.70
C SER A 34 -4.78 27.13 21.91
N GLY A 35 -5.67 26.71 22.82
CA GLY A 35 -6.99 27.32 23.05
C GLY A 35 -8.00 27.07 21.93
N LYS A 36 -7.62 26.36 20.86
CA LYS A 36 -8.52 26.02 19.75
C LYS A 36 -9.65 25.10 20.21
N ALA A 37 -9.37 24.13 21.09
CA ALA A 37 -10.41 23.25 21.62
C ALA A 37 -11.53 24.05 22.31
N ASN A 38 -11.16 24.97 23.20
CA ASN A 38 -12.12 25.83 23.93
C ASN A 38 -12.89 26.80 23.02
N LYS A 39 -12.29 27.19 21.89
CA LYS A 39 -12.93 28.08 20.91
C LYS A 39 -14.03 27.39 20.11
N TYR A 40 -13.85 26.11 19.79
CA TYR A 40 -14.70 25.41 18.82
C TYR A 40 -15.63 24.37 19.43
N PHE A 41 -15.40 23.96 20.68
CA PHE A 41 -16.15 22.88 21.33
C PHE A 41 -16.59 23.29 22.73
N THR A 42 -17.81 22.90 23.12
CA THR A 42 -18.31 23.05 24.50
C THR A 42 -17.57 22.12 25.45
N ASP A 43 -17.75 22.32 26.76
CA ASP A 43 -17.10 21.49 27.78
C ASP A 43 -17.56 20.03 27.68
N GLU A 44 -18.85 19.80 27.40
CA GLU A 44 -19.42 18.48 27.15
C GLU A 44 -18.83 17.82 25.90
N GLU A 45 -18.74 18.55 24.78
CA GLU A 45 -18.16 18.03 23.54
C GLU A 45 -16.68 17.66 23.71
N ARG A 46 -15.92 18.44 24.49
CA ARG A 46 -14.51 18.14 24.79
C ARG A 46 -14.39 16.84 25.60
N GLN A 47 -15.25 16.63 26.60
CA GLN A 47 -15.28 15.38 27.35
C GLN A 47 -15.62 14.18 26.45
N GLU A 48 -16.62 14.32 25.58
CA GLU A 48 -16.99 13.25 24.64
C GLU A 48 -15.87 12.94 23.63
N ILE A 49 -15.09 13.93 23.21
CA ILE A 49 -13.90 13.72 22.37
C ILE A 49 -12.84 12.94 23.15
N GLU A 50 -12.56 13.30 24.41
CA GLU A 50 -11.59 12.59 25.26
C GLU A 50 -11.99 11.13 25.48
N ASP A 51 -13.27 10.88 25.77
CA ASP A 51 -13.82 9.53 25.86
C ASP A 51 -13.64 8.78 24.53
N GLY A 52 -13.94 9.45 23.40
CA GLY A 52 -13.73 8.94 22.05
C GLY A 52 -12.28 8.55 21.75
N ILE A 53 -11.31 9.32 22.22
CA ILE A 53 -9.87 9.00 22.13
C ILE A 53 -9.58 7.75 22.95
N GLY A 54 -10.08 7.65 24.19
CA GLY A 54 -9.93 6.47 25.03
C GLY A 54 -10.51 5.20 24.38
N TYR A 55 -11.68 5.29 23.75
CA TYR A 55 -12.25 4.18 22.98
C TYR A 55 -11.38 3.79 21.79
N TRP A 56 -10.85 4.77 21.05
CA TRP A 56 -9.96 4.49 19.92
C TRP A 56 -8.65 3.83 20.37
N GLU A 57 -8.03 4.29 21.45
CA GLU A 57 -6.80 3.69 21.98
C GLU A 57 -7.01 2.23 22.40
N ASN A 58 -8.14 1.94 23.07
CA ASN A 58 -8.51 0.57 23.43
C ASN A 58 -8.74 -0.30 22.17
N PHE A 59 -9.38 0.26 21.14
CA PHE A 59 -9.56 -0.43 19.87
C PHE A 59 -8.23 -0.69 19.16
N HIS A 60 -7.34 0.31 19.13
CA HIS A 60 -5.98 0.18 18.62
C HIS A 60 -5.21 -0.96 19.31
N ASP A 61 -5.22 -1.00 20.64
CA ASP A 61 -4.54 -2.03 21.43
C ASP A 61 -5.09 -3.44 21.12
N SER A 62 -6.41 -3.55 20.92
CA SER A 62 -7.07 -4.81 20.53
C SER A 62 -6.62 -5.33 19.15
N GLN A 63 -6.23 -4.43 18.24
CA GLN A 63 -5.82 -4.74 16.87
C GLN A 63 -4.32 -5.04 16.76
N VAL A 64 -3.48 -4.25 17.43
CA VAL A 64 -2.01 -4.39 17.33
C VAL A 64 -1.51 -5.60 18.12
N GLN A 65 -1.95 -5.71 19.39
CA GLN A 65 -1.58 -6.75 20.34
C GLN A 65 -0.06 -6.91 20.57
N THR A 66 0.33 -7.56 21.66
CA THR A 66 1.73 -7.94 21.90
C THR A 66 2.02 -9.35 21.36
N ARG A 67 3.24 -9.60 20.90
CA ARG A 67 3.70 -10.94 20.52
C ARG A 67 5.11 -11.23 21.02
N ARG A 68 5.37 -12.48 21.36
CA ARG A 68 6.73 -12.98 21.62
C ARG A 68 7.29 -13.62 20.35
N PRO A 69 8.63 -13.74 20.22
CA PRO A 69 9.23 -14.43 19.07
C PRO A 69 8.68 -15.85 18.86
N SER A 70 8.37 -16.56 19.95
CA SER A 70 7.79 -17.90 19.91
C SER A 70 6.39 -17.97 19.30
N ASP A 71 5.67 -16.84 19.25
CA ASP A 71 4.31 -16.74 18.73
C ASP A 71 4.33 -16.42 17.21
N LEU A 72 5.50 -16.10 16.64
CA LEU A 72 5.64 -15.71 15.23
C LEU A 72 5.55 -16.92 14.31
N ARG A 73 4.76 -16.78 13.25
CA ARG A 73 4.62 -17.75 12.15
C ARG A 73 5.40 -17.31 10.93
N VAL A 74 6.16 -18.23 10.35
CA VAL A 74 7.10 -17.90 9.28
C VAL A 74 6.82 -18.76 8.05
N CYS A 75 6.67 -18.12 6.90
CA CYS A 75 6.75 -18.76 5.59
C CYS A 75 8.09 -18.41 4.96
N TYR A 76 8.94 -19.41 4.77
CA TYR A 76 10.28 -19.25 4.21
C TYR A 76 10.34 -19.92 2.84
N LEU A 77 10.61 -19.14 1.80
CA LEU A 77 10.97 -19.67 0.49
C LEU A 77 12.46 -20.01 0.51
N CYS A 78 12.78 -21.31 0.43
CA CYS A 78 14.16 -21.78 0.50
C CYS A 78 15.00 -21.18 -0.65
N GLY A 79 16.12 -20.55 -0.30
CA GLY A 79 17.16 -20.18 -1.26
C GLY A 79 18.26 -21.24 -1.38
N ASP A 80 19.43 -20.81 -1.86
CA ASP A 80 20.59 -21.70 -2.09
C ASP A 80 21.12 -22.36 -0.80
N ASN A 81 20.95 -21.73 0.37
CA ASN A 81 21.41 -22.26 1.66
C ASN A 81 20.33 -22.13 2.76
N PRO A 82 19.29 -22.98 2.71
CA PRO A 82 18.14 -22.86 3.58
C PRO A 82 18.43 -23.13 5.06
N TYR A 83 19.57 -23.73 5.38
CA TYR A 83 19.88 -24.12 6.76
C TYR A 83 20.26 -22.92 7.62
N ASN A 84 21.10 -22.01 7.10
CA ASN A 84 21.59 -20.87 7.86
C ASN A 84 20.46 -19.92 8.26
N ASP A 85 19.57 -19.58 7.32
CA ASP A 85 18.43 -18.69 7.60
C ASP A 85 17.46 -19.32 8.62
N LEU A 86 17.23 -20.63 8.52
CA LEU A 86 16.41 -21.36 9.48
C LEU A 86 17.03 -21.35 10.87
N GLU A 87 18.34 -21.52 11.00
CA GLU A 87 19.04 -21.45 12.28
C GLU A 87 18.92 -20.06 12.91
N VAL A 88 19.13 -19.00 12.12
CA VAL A 88 19.00 -17.60 12.57
C VAL A 88 17.58 -17.31 13.06
N LEU A 89 16.54 -17.81 12.40
CA LEU A 89 15.15 -17.65 12.87
C LEU A 89 14.95 -18.23 14.28
N LEU A 90 15.54 -19.39 14.55
CA LEU A 90 15.38 -20.10 15.83
C LEU A 90 16.22 -19.48 16.94
N GLU A 91 17.43 -19.01 16.62
CA GLU A 91 18.27 -18.25 17.53
C GLU A 91 17.58 -16.94 17.97
N ASN A 92 16.76 -16.36 17.10
CA ASN A 92 15.90 -15.22 17.42
C ASN A 92 14.59 -15.61 18.13
N GLY A 93 14.44 -16.87 18.56
CA GLY A 93 13.34 -17.33 19.41
C GLY A 93 12.07 -17.79 18.68
N VAL A 94 12.08 -17.86 17.35
CA VAL A 94 10.98 -18.47 16.58
C VAL A 94 10.93 -19.97 16.87
N LEU A 95 9.72 -20.52 17.04
CA LEU A 95 9.57 -21.96 17.23
C LEU A 95 9.62 -22.70 15.89
N HIS A 96 10.37 -23.80 15.84
CA HIS A 96 10.47 -24.69 14.68
C HIS A 96 9.10 -25.07 14.08
N GLN A 97 8.12 -25.35 14.95
CA GLN A 97 6.75 -25.76 14.60
C GLN A 97 5.98 -24.68 13.82
N ASN A 98 6.42 -23.42 13.94
CA ASN A 98 5.78 -22.26 13.32
C ASN A 98 6.43 -21.89 11.97
N VAL A 99 7.49 -22.61 11.57
CA VAL A 99 8.19 -22.35 10.30
C VAL A 99 7.71 -23.33 9.23
N TRP A 100 7.23 -22.77 8.12
CA TRP A 100 6.96 -23.45 6.87
C TRP A 100 8.06 -23.13 5.87
N ALA A 101 8.85 -24.12 5.49
CA ALA A 101 9.89 -24.01 4.48
C ALA A 101 9.37 -24.58 3.16
N ILE A 102 9.36 -23.76 2.10
CA ILE A 102 8.82 -24.11 0.78
C ILE A 102 9.96 -24.34 -0.19
N GLU A 103 10.03 -25.53 -0.79
CA GLU A 103 11.05 -25.87 -1.78
C GLU A 103 10.43 -26.63 -2.97
N LYS A 104 10.58 -26.07 -4.17
CA LYS A 104 10.02 -26.63 -5.39
C LYS A 104 10.95 -27.69 -6.01
N ASN A 105 12.26 -27.49 -5.95
CA ASN A 105 13.24 -28.36 -6.58
C ASN A 105 13.36 -29.69 -5.82
N SER A 106 13.18 -30.80 -6.53
CA SER A 106 13.21 -32.13 -5.91
C SER A 106 14.57 -32.52 -5.31
N THR A 107 15.66 -32.02 -5.87
CA THR A 107 17.02 -32.30 -5.40
C THR A 107 17.33 -31.46 -4.16
N GLU A 108 17.05 -30.16 -4.19
CA GLU A 108 17.23 -29.28 -3.02
C GLU A 108 16.30 -29.68 -1.88
N PHE A 109 15.06 -30.06 -2.17
CA PHE A 109 14.13 -30.60 -1.17
C PHE A 109 14.71 -31.83 -0.45
N LYS A 110 15.34 -32.76 -1.19
CA LYS A 110 15.96 -33.95 -0.58
C LYS A 110 17.15 -33.56 0.31
N LYS A 111 17.96 -32.59 -0.11
CA LYS A 111 19.07 -32.07 0.70
C LYS A 111 18.56 -31.38 1.97
N ALA A 112 17.60 -30.46 1.85
CA ALA A 112 16.96 -29.79 2.97
C ALA A 112 16.33 -30.79 3.95
N LYS A 113 15.62 -31.81 3.44
CA LYS A 113 15.04 -32.89 4.27
C LYS A 113 16.10 -33.66 5.04
N LYS A 114 17.26 -33.96 4.43
CA LYS A 114 18.37 -34.66 5.11
C LYS A 114 19.00 -33.77 6.18
N ALA A 115 19.23 -32.49 5.87
CA ALA A 115 19.77 -31.51 6.82
C ALA A 115 18.85 -31.32 8.03
N ILE A 116 17.53 -31.20 7.80
CA ILE A 116 16.53 -31.06 8.85
C ILE A 116 16.48 -32.30 9.77
N LYS A 117 16.51 -33.51 9.19
CA LYS A 117 16.50 -34.76 9.98
C LYS A 117 17.68 -34.90 10.93
N ASN A 118 18.85 -34.39 10.52
CA ASN A 118 20.11 -34.57 11.22
C ASN A 118 20.47 -33.40 12.14
N SER A 119 19.58 -32.44 12.33
CA SER A 119 19.85 -31.19 13.06
C SER A 119 18.81 -30.91 14.15
N LYS A 120 18.90 -29.74 14.79
CA LYS A 120 17.89 -29.23 15.71
C LYS A 120 16.57 -28.87 15.00
N LEU A 121 16.56 -28.79 13.67
CA LEU A 121 15.45 -28.33 12.85
C LEU A 121 14.28 -29.32 12.69
N LYS A 122 14.26 -30.45 13.40
CA LYS A 122 13.38 -31.62 13.14
C LYS A 122 11.88 -31.32 13.02
N ASN A 123 11.41 -30.21 13.59
CA ASN A 123 10.00 -29.83 13.63
C ASN A 123 9.64 -28.72 12.62
N VAL A 124 10.57 -28.27 11.77
CA VAL A 124 10.28 -27.36 10.65
C VAL A 124 9.41 -28.09 9.62
N LYS A 125 8.34 -27.44 9.16
CA LYS A 125 7.41 -28.00 8.17
C LYS A 125 7.97 -27.76 6.77
N LEU A 126 8.55 -28.78 6.17
CA LEU A 126 9.09 -28.71 4.81
C LEU A 126 8.01 -29.13 3.78
N PHE A 127 7.59 -28.21 2.92
CA PHE A 127 6.62 -28.44 1.86
C PHE A 127 7.30 -28.53 0.49
N LYS A 128 7.03 -29.61 -0.25
CA LYS A 128 7.52 -29.80 -1.62
C LYS A 128 6.50 -29.25 -2.60
N GLY A 129 6.73 -28.08 -3.17
CA GLY A 129 5.79 -27.54 -4.15
C GLY A 129 6.09 -26.12 -4.58
N ASP A 130 5.21 -25.60 -5.43
CA ASP A 130 5.29 -24.22 -5.91
C ASP A 130 4.73 -23.25 -4.85
N ILE A 131 5.46 -22.17 -4.58
CA ILE A 131 5.04 -21.18 -3.58
C ILE A 131 3.75 -20.48 -3.97
N LEU A 132 3.46 -20.28 -5.26
CA LEU A 132 2.20 -19.65 -5.67
C LEU A 132 1.02 -20.54 -5.29
N THR A 133 1.09 -21.84 -5.57
CA THR A 133 0.06 -22.81 -5.14
C THR A 133 -0.08 -22.82 -3.62
N PHE A 134 1.04 -22.85 -2.88
CA PHE A 134 1.00 -22.80 -1.41
C PHE A 134 0.34 -21.52 -0.88
N LEU A 135 0.70 -20.35 -1.41
CA LEU A 135 0.09 -19.07 -1.05
C LEU A 135 -1.37 -18.97 -1.50
N LYS A 136 -1.81 -19.69 -2.52
CA LYS A 136 -3.23 -19.69 -2.92
C LYS A 136 -4.06 -20.57 -1.99
N ASP A 137 -3.59 -21.79 -1.73
CA ASP A 137 -4.38 -22.85 -1.10
C ASP A 137 -4.30 -22.87 0.43
N SER A 138 -3.19 -22.40 1.01
CA SER A 138 -3.02 -22.41 2.47
C SER A 138 -3.99 -21.41 3.13
N PRO A 139 -4.78 -21.81 4.14
CA PRO A 139 -5.63 -20.87 4.87
C PRO A 139 -4.83 -19.97 5.84
N GLU A 140 -3.53 -20.24 6.02
CA GLU A 140 -2.72 -19.59 7.04
C GLU A 140 -2.30 -18.17 6.66
N GLN A 141 -2.18 -17.31 7.68
CA GLN A 141 -1.42 -16.06 7.62
C GLN A 141 -0.09 -16.22 8.37
N PHE A 142 0.89 -15.45 7.96
CA PHE A 142 2.25 -15.48 8.47
C PHE A 142 2.64 -14.11 9.00
N ASP A 143 3.37 -14.10 10.10
CA ASP A 143 3.96 -12.88 10.65
C ASP A 143 5.20 -12.48 9.87
N ILE A 144 5.96 -13.45 9.36
CA ILE A 144 7.11 -13.22 8.48
C ILE A 144 6.94 -14.06 7.21
N ILE A 145 7.04 -13.42 6.05
CA ILE A 145 7.28 -14.10 4.78
C ILE A 145 8.68 -13.73 4.32
N TYR A 146 9.57 -14.71 4.20
CA TYR A 146 10.93 -14.49 3.73
C TYR A 146 11.11 -15.11 2.35
N LEU A 147 11.25 -14.24 1.36
CA LEU A 147 11.50 -14.55 -0.03
C LEU A 147 12.99 -14.45 -0.34
N ASP A 148 13.73 -15.55 -0.14
CA ASP A 148 15.13 -15.64 -0.55
C ASP A 148 15.24 -16.03 -2.03
N ALA A 149 14.79 -15.13 -2.91
CA ALA A 149 14.71 -15.36 -4.34
C ALA A 149 15.97 -14.83 -5.06
N CYS A 150 16.93 -15.69 -5.41
CA CYS A 150 18.16 -15.29 -6.11
C CYS A 150 17.98 -14.74 -7.56
N GLY A 151 16.76 -14.39 -7.97
CA GLY A 151 16.41 -13.83 -9.28
C GLY A 151 16.13 -12.33 -9.23
N ALA A 152 16.00 -11.72 -10.41
CA ALA A 152 15.62 -10.32 -10.55
C ALA A 152 14.11 -10.08 -10.31
N LEU A 153 13.73 -8.82 -10.12
CA LEU A 153 12.36 -8.34 -10.08
C LEU A 153 12.16 -7.35 -11.24
N PRO A 154 11.24 -7.61 -12.20
CA PRO A 154 10.57 -8.88 -12.42
C PRO A 154 11.52 -9.94 -13.00
N SER A 155 11.15 -11.22 -12.88
CA SER A 155 11.85 -12.34 -13.53
C SER A 155 10.84 -13.24 -14.24
N PHE A 156 11.12 -13.58 -15.51
CA PHE A 156 10.32 -14.53 -16.28
C PHE A 156 10.31 -15.93 -15.67
N ASP A 157 11.48 -16.42 -15.29
CA ASP A 157 11.67 -17.80 -14.85
C ASP A 157 11.18 -18.01 -13.41
N HIS A 158 11.41 -17.02 -12.55
CA HIS A 158 11.12 -17.13 -11.12
C HIS A 158 9.77 -16.51 -10.71
N LYS A 159 9.10 -15.78 -11.62
CA LYS A 159 7.79 -15.13 -11.39
C LYS A 159 7.75 -14.30 -10.09
N THR A 160 8.86 -13.66 -9.76
CA THR A 160 9.10 -12.94 -8.50
C THR A 160 8.01 -11.92 -8.19
N LEU A 161 7.61 -11.13 -9.19
CA LEU A 161 6.55 -10.14 -9.06
C LEU A 161 5.17 -10.77 -8.79
N LYS A 162 4.89 -11.92 -9.41
CA LYS A 162 3.65 -12.66 -9.18
C LYS A 162 3.57 -13.21 -7.75
N ILE A 163 4.71 -13.63 -7.18
CA ILE A 163 4.79 -14.09 -5.78
C ILE A 163 4.43 -12.95 -4.83
N ILE A 164 5.03 -11.77 -5.02
CA ILE A 164 4.70 -10.55 -4.26
C ILE A 164 3.20 -10.24 -4.39
N GLY A 165 2.66 -10.28 -5.60
CA GLY A 165 1.24 -10.10 -5.84
C GLY A 165 0.36 -11.10 -5.09
N TYR A 166 0.74 -12.39 -5.01
CA TYR A 166 -0.02 -13.41 -4.27
C TYR A 166 0.00 -13.22 -2.76
N VAL A 167 1.15 -12.79 -2.20
CA VAL A 167 1.26 -12.45 -0.77
C VAL A 167 0.17 -11.46 -0.38
N PHE A 168 0.05 -10.38 -1.16
CA PHE A 168 -0.95 -9.36 -0.90
C PHE A 168 -2.33 -9.80 -1.35
N GLN A 169 -2.52 -10.41 -2.53
CA GLN A 169 -3.82 -10.79 -3.08
C GLN A 169 -4.59 -11.73 -2.15
N HIS A 170 -3.90 -12.67 -1.50
CA HIS A 170 -4.49 -13.65 -0.60
C HIS A 170 -4.33 -13.28 0.89
N ASN A 171 -3.97 -12.03 1.21
CA ASN A 171 -3.85 -11.52 2.59
C ASN A 171 -2.93 -12.37 3.47
N LYS A 172 -1.76 -12.79 2.97
CA LYS A 172 -0.90 -13.77 3.67
C LYS A 172 -0.04 -13.22 4.79
N LEU A 173 0.14 -11.92 4.87
CA LEU A 173 0.81 -11.28 6.01
C LEU A 173 -0.19 -10.90 7.10
N THR A 174 0.20 -11.04 8.36
CA THR A 174 -0.52 -10.46 9.52
C THR A 174 -0.30 -8.95 9.58
N SER A 175 -0.83 -8.28 10.62
CA SER A 175 -0.70 -6.83 10.81
C SER A 175 -0.30 -6.51 12.26
N PRO A 176 0.79 -5.78 12.50
CA PRO A 176 1.91 -5.65 11.56
C PRO A 176 2.52 -7.03 11.23
N GLY A 177 3.01 -7.17 9.99
CA GLY A 177 3.68 -8.37 9.47
C GLY A 177 4.87 -7.98 8.59
N ALA A 178 5.89 -8.84 8.52
CA ALA A 178 7.14 -8.58 7.82
C ALA A 178 7.25 -9.34 6.49
N LEU A 179 7.60 -8.63 5.42
CA LEU A 179 8.04 -9.22 4.16
C LEU A 179 9.54 -8.98 4.01
N ILE A 180 10.33 -10.05 4.05
CA ILE A 180 11.75 -10.00 3.75
C ILE A 180 11.91 -10.39 2.28
N THR A 181 12.48 -9.51 1.47
CA THR A 181 12.82 -9.79 0.08
C THR A 181 14.32 -9.80 -0.09
N ASN A 182 14.82 -10.61 -1.01
CA ASN A 182 16.21 -10.61 -1.45
C ASN A 182 16.22 -10.85 -2.95
N PHE A 183 16.55 -9.84 -3.75
CA PHE A 183 16.55 -9.92 -5.21
C PHE A 183 17.91 -9.57 -5.78
N SER A 184 18.30 -10.28 -6.84
CA SER A 184 19.56 -9.99 -7.53
C SER A 184 19.39 -8.88 -8.57
N PHE A 185 20.42 -8.08 -8.77
CA PHE A 185 20.54 -7.27 -9.98
C PHE A 185 20.60 -8.16 -11.24
N PRO A 186 20.00 -7.76 -12.36
CA PRO A 186 20.08 -8.51 -13.62
C PRO A 186 21.54 -8.72 -14.05
N ARG A 187 21.91 -9.96 -14.42
CA ARG A 187 23.29 -10.26 -14.85
C ARG A 187 23.58 -9.61 -16.21
N PRO A 188 24.76 -9.00 -16.43
CA PRO A 188 25.40 -9.03 -17.73
C PRO A 188 25.88 -10.47 -18.01
N GLN A 189 25.58 -11.04 -19.18
CA GLN A 189 26.07 -12.39 -19.53
C GLN A 189 27.42 -12.28 -20.23
N GLU A 190 28.48 -12.80 -19.60
CA GLU A 190 29.77 -13.02 -20.24
C GLU A 190 29.62 -14.13 -21.30
N ASN A 191 29.95 -13.78 -22.56
CA ASN A 191 30.08 -14.65 -23.73
C ASN A 191 28.79 -15.24 -24.34
N SER A 192 28.08 -14.45 -25.16
CA SER A 192 27.49 -14.98 -26.40
C SER A 192 27.20 -13.87 -27.41
N ALA A 193 27.71 -14.02 -28.63
CA ALA A 193 27.44 -13.16 -29.76
C ALA A 193 25.92 -13.07 -30.04
N GLN A 194 25.45 -11.83 -30.26
CA GLN A 194 24.17 -11.46 -30.87
C GLN A 194 22.91 -12.09 -30.24
N GLY A 195 22.38 -11.45 -29.18
CA GLY A 195 20.96 -11.57 -28.84
C GLY A 195 20.53 -11.38 -27.39
N LYS A 196 21.45 -11.27 -26.42
CA LYS A 196 21.11 -11.48 -24.98
C LYS A 196 21.49 -10.37 -23.99
N ASP A 197 22.12 -9.27 -24.43
CA ASP A 197 22.17 -8.01 -23.65
C ASP A 197 20.77 -7.38 -23.45
N LYS A 198 19.77 -7.90 -24.15
CA LYS A 198 18.39 -7.44 -24.12
C LYS A 198 17.73 -7.54 -22.74
N GLU A 199 17.98 -8.55 -21.92
CA GLU A 199 17.28 -8.69 -20.63
C GLU A 199 17.62 -7.54 -19.66
N ARG A 200 18.92 -7.30 -19.46
CA ARG A 200 19.38 -6.21 -18.60
C ARG A 200 18.95 -4.86 -19.15
N GLU A 201 19.09 -4.63 -20.46
CA GLU A 201 18.64 -3.40 -21.11
C GLU A 201 17.13 -3.16 -20.95
N MET A 202 16.31 -4.22 -21.09
CA MET A 202 14.85 -4.13 -20.97
C MET A 202 14.40 -3.92 -19.53
N ILE A 203 15.06 -4.55 -18.55
CA ILE A 203 14.80 -4.28 -17.14
C ILE A 203 15.23 -2.86 -16.79
N ASN A 204 16.40 -2.41 -17.22
CA ASN A 204 16.85 -1.04 -17.02
C ASN A 204 15.88 -0.02 -17.64
N PHE A 205 15.34 -0.32 -18.83
CA PHE A 205 14.29 0.50 -19.43
C PHE A 205 13.02 0.56 -18.57
N LEU A 206 12.51 -0.59 -18.14
CA LEU A 206 11.35 -0.68 -17.23
C LEU A 206 11.58 0.12 -15.95
N VAL A 207 12.75 -0.04 -15.33
CA VAL A 207 13.17 0.67 -14.12
C VAL A 207 13.17 2.17 -14.36
N LYS A 208 13.80 2.66 -15.43
CA LYS A 208 13.86 4.10 -15.75
C LYS A 208 12.47 4.70 -15.93
N GLU A 209 11.60 4.05 -16.70
CA GLU A 209 10.24 4.55 -16.93
C GLU A 209 9.40 4.54 -15.64
N TYR A 210 9.49 3.48 -14.84
CA TYR A 210 8.80 3.39 -13.56
C TYR A 210 9.31 4.43 -12.55
N MET A 211 10.63 4.61 -12.46
CA MET A 211 11.25 5.56 -11.54
C MET A 211 11.01 7.01 -11.93
N ASN A 212 10.98 7.33 -13.23
CA ASN A 212 10.53 8.64 -13.72
C ASN A 212 9.15 9.01 -13.15
N TYR A 213 8.23 8.04 -13.12
CA TYR A 213 6.90 8.20 -12.52
C TYR A 213 6.97 8.36 -11.00
N ARG A 214 7.66 7.45 -10.28
CA ARG A 214 7.68 7.49 -8.81
C ARG A 214 8.35 8.74 -8.26
N LEU A 215 9.48 9.16 -8.83
CA LEU A 215 10.19 10.36 -8.35
C LEU A 215 9.36 11.64 -8.55
N SER A 216 8.58 11.70 -9.64
CA SER A 216 7.61 12.79 -9.86
C SER A 216 6.51 12.86 -8.80
N ASN A 217 6.29 11.76 -8.05
CA ASN A 217 5.26 11.65 -7.01
C ASN A 217 5.82 11.50 -5.59
N ALA A 218 7.14 11.43 -5.39
CA ALA A 218 7.73 11.19 -4.07
C ALA A 218 8.39 12.43 -3.47
N LEU A 219 8.83 13.40 -4.29
CA LEU A 219 9.58 14.57 -3.85
C LEU A 219 8.73 15.86 -3.91
N PRO A 220 8.82 16.77 -2.92
CA PRO A 220 8.14 18.06 -2.96
C PRO A 220 8.56 18.90 -4.16
N LYS A 221 7.61 19.64 -4.75
CA LYS A 221 7.79 20.50 -5.94
C LYS A 221 8.68 21.75 -5.72
N ASP A 222 9.43 21.84 -4.63
CA ASP A 222 10.35 22.96 -4.42
C ASP A 222 11.70 22.66 -5.08
N ASN A 223 11.85 23.16 -6.31
CA ASN A 223 13.07 23.67 -6.95
C ASN A 223 14.43 23.03 -6.55
N SER A 224 14.55 21.70 -6.48
CA SER A 224 15.86 21.05 -6.44
C SER A 224 16.30 20.62 -7.85
N PRO A 225 17.59 20.75 -8.21
CA PRO A 225 18.16 20.29 -9.48
C PRO A 225 18.13 18.77 -9.68
N GLU A 226 17.51 18.01 -8.77
CA GLU A 226 17.44 16.54 -8.71
C GLU A 226 16.13 15.96 -9.30
N ASN A 227 15.22 16.85 -9.71
CA ASN A 227 13.90 16.53 -10.26
C ASN A 227 13.90 16.33 -11.79
N ASN A 228 15.08 16.34 -12.43
CA ASN A 228 15.16 16.17 -13.87
C ASN A 228 15.37 14.69 -14.24
N PRO A 229 14.78 14.21 -15.35
CA PRO A 229 15.24 12.99 -16.04
C PRO A 229 16.77 12.96 -16.25
N GLU A 230 17.43 14.12 -16.23
CA GLU A 230 18.88 14.30 -16.27
C GLU A 230 19.61 13.73 -15.02
N ASP A 231 18.96 13.61 -13.85
CA ASP A 231 19.59 13.07 -12.63
C ASP A 231 19.43 11.56 -12.49
N LEU A 232 18.33 11.00 -13.01
CA LEU A 232 18.22 9.55 -13.22
C LEU A 232 19.31 9.06 -14.19
N ASN A 233 19.75 9.91 -15.12
CA ASN A 233 20.89 9.61 -16.00
C ASN A 233 22.25 9.68 -15.27
N LYS A 234 22.34 10.30 -14.09
CA LYS A 234 23.56 10.33 -13.26
C LYS A 234 23.66 9.14 -12.31
N ARG A 235 22.54 8.50 -11.99
CA ARG A 235 22.50 7.30 -11.12
C ARG A 235 23.01 6.07 -11.86
N THR A 236 23.62 5.15 -11.10
CA THR A 236 23.95 3.84 -11.67
C THR A 236 22.65 3.04 -11.90
N ASP A 237 22.69 2.09 -12.85
CA ASP A 237 21.57 1.19 -13.07
C ASP A 237 21.24 0.37 -11.81
N GLU A 238 22.26 0.04 -11.01
CA GLU A 238 22.11 -0.70 -9.75
C GLU A 238 21.38 0.12 -8.69
N ASP A 239 21.73 1.39 -8.52
CA ASP A 239 21.03 2.28 -7.57
C ASP A 239 19.56 2.43 -7.96
N SER A 240 19.31 2.66 -9.27
CA SER A 240 17.96 2.82 -9.80
C SER A 240 17.13 1.55 -9.64
N TYR A 241 17.74 0.39 -9.84
CA TYR A 241 17.09 -0.90 -9.68
C TYR A 241 16.78 -1.21 -8.21
N GLY A 242 17.69 -0.91 -7.28
CA GLY A 242 17.45 -1.11 -5.85
C GLY A 242 16.24 -0.33 -5.35
N ASP A 243 16.10 0.94 -5.76
CA ASP A 243 14.92 1.76 -5.44
C ASP A 243 13.66 1.26 -6.14
N TYR A 244 13.76 0.85 -7.41
CA TYR A 244 12.66 0.22 -8.14
C TYR A 244 12.12 -1.00 -7.40
N VAL A 245 12.99 -1.88 -6.91
CA VAL A 245 12.58 -3.08 -6.15
C VAL A 245 11.71 -2.68 -4.96
N SER A 246 12.17 -1.71 -4.17
CA SER A 246 11.44 -1.30 -2.97
C SER A 246 10.10 -0.65 -3.31
N PHE A 247 10.08 0.29 -4.25
CA PHE A 247 8.84 0.95 -4.67
C PHE A 247 7.85 -0.02 -5.32
N GLN A 248 8.33 -0.98 -6.11
CA GLN A 248 7.47 -1.98 -6.74
C GLN A 248 6.75 -2.84 -5.71
N VAL A 249 7.45 -3.27 -4.64
CA VAL A 249 6.84 -4.04 -3.55
C VAL A 249 5.83 -3.18 -2.78
N ILE A 250 6.19 -1.94 -2.48
CA ILE A 250 5.31 -0.98 -1.80
C ILE A 250 4.02 -0.76 -2.61
N ASP A 251 4.12 -0.38 -3.89
CA ASP A 251 2.96 -0.08 -4.73
C ASP A 251 2.08 -1.32 -4.96
N SER A 252 2.69 -2.51 -5.05
CA SER A 252 1.94 -3.76 -5.07
C SER A 252 1.10 -3.95 -3.81
N ALA A 253 1.64 -3.61 -2.63
CA ALA A 253 1.03 -3.85 -1.33
C ALA A 253 -0.18 -2.95 -1.02
N TYR A 254 -0.06 -1.65 -1.30
CA TYR A 254 -1.08 -0.66 -0.88
C TYR A 254 -1.89 -0.08 -2.04
N LEU A 255 -1.41 -0.15 -3.28
CA LEU A 255 -2.06 0.50 -4.42
C LEU A 255 -2.63 -0.48 -5.44
N PHE A 256 -1.79 -1.32 -6.04
CA PHE A 256 -2.17 -2.16 -7.18
C PHE A 256 -3.06 -3.33 -6.78
N ILE A 257 -2.64 -4.15 -5.81
CA ILE A 257 -3.43 -5.32 -5.41
C ILE A 257 -4.76 -4.94 -4.74
N PRO A 258 -4.81 -3.92 -3.86
CA PRO A 258 -6.09 -3.44 -3.33
C PRO A 258 -7.03 -2.93 -4.43
N ALA A 259 -6.53 -2.19 -5.43
CA ALA A 259 -7.32 -1.77 -6.58
C ALA A 259 -7.92 -2.97 -7.34
N ARG A 260 -7.11 -4.02 -7.57
CA ARG A 260 -7.59 -5.26 -8.18
C ARG A 260 -8.68 -5.92 -7.34
N ARG A 261 -8.49 -6.06 -6.03
CA ARG A 261 -9.46 -6.68 -5.13
C ARG A 261 -10.80 -5.98 -5.15
N ILE A 262 -10.78 -4.65 -5.07
CA ILE A 262 -11.98 -3.83 -5.13
C ILE A 262 -12.73 -4.10 -6.43
N LEU A 263 -12.00 -4.13 -7.55
CA LEU A 263 -12.63 -4.46 -8.82
C LEU A 263 -13.17 -5.88 -8.81
N LEU A 264 -12.46 -6.90 -8.34
CA LEU A 264 -12.97 -8.29 -8.36
C LEU A 264 -14.22 -8.56 -7.51
N LEU A 265 -14.68 -7.61 -6.70
CA LEU A 265 -15.91 -7.77 -5.93
C LEU A 265 -17.15 -7.70 -6.82
N GLU A 266 -18.15 -8.51 -6.47
CA GLU A 266 -19.45 -8.52 -7.12
C GLU A 266 -20.26 -7.26 -6.76
N ASP A 267 -21.14 -6.84 -7.66
CA ASP A 267 -21.96 -5.64 -7.47
C ASP A 267 -22.93 -5.73 -6.27
N GLU A 268 -23.27 -6.92 -5.77
CA GLU A 268 -24.12 -7.06 -4.57
C GLU A 268 -23.35 -6.92 -3.24
N THR A 269 -22.02 -6.78 -3.29
CA THR A 269 -21.16 -6.70 -2.10
C THR A 269 -21.05 -5.27 -1.54
N LEU A 270 -20.09 -5.05 -0.63
CA LEU A 270 -19.75 -3.73 -0.10
C LEU A 270 -19.44 -2.71 -1.22
N TRP A 271 -18.96 -3.18 -2.38
CA TRP A 271 -18.76 -2.35 -3.57
C TRP A 271 -20.05 -1.68 -4.05
N GLY A 272 -21.13 -2.43 -4.32
CA GLY A 272 -22.38 -1.84 -4.84
C GLY A 272 -23.10 -0.92 -3.87
N LYS A 273 -22.76 -1.01 -2.58
CA LYS A 273 -23.21 -0.05 -1.57
C LYS A 273 -22.51 1.29 -1.74
N ILE A 274 -21.30 1.34 -2.28
CA ILE A 274 -20.48 2.56 -2.37
C ILE A 274 -20.48 3.10 -3.80
N PHE A 275 -20.31 2.26 -4.81
CA PHE A 275 -20.29 2.64 -6.23
C PHE A 275 -21.38 1.92 -7.02
N SER A 276 -21.67 2.45 -8.21
CA SER A 276 -22.64 1.95 -9.15
C SER A 276 -21.98 1.68 -10.50
N SER A 277 -22.36 0.57 -11.12
CA SER A 277 -21.96 0.18 -12.48
C SER A 277 -20.43 0.18 -12.70
N LYS A 278 -19.78 -0.88 -12.20
CA LYS A 278 -18.35 -1.13 -12.39
C LYS A 278 -17.93 -1.10 -13.86
N LEU A 279 -18.75 -1.67 -14.75
CA LEU A 279 -18.50 -1.66 -16.19
C LEU A 279 -18.49 -0.24 -16.77
N THR A 280 -19.38 0.65 -16.31
CA THR A 280 -19.38 2.03 -16.81
C THR A 280 -18.17 2.82 -16.33
N PHE A 281 -17.69 2.54 -15.12
CA PHE A 281 -16.43 3.10 -14.64
C PHE A 281 -15.25 2.68 -15.53
N LEU A 282 -15.13 1.37 -15.79
CA LEU A 282 -14.06 0.84 -16.63
C LEU A 282 -14.16 1.39 -18.07
N ASP A 283 -15.36 1.47 -18.64
CA ASP A 283 -15.58 2.05 -19.97
C ASP A 283 -15.22 3.54 -20.03
N ASN A 284 -15.58 4.33 -19.00
CA ASN A 284 -15.24 5.75 -18.93
C ASN A 284 -13.72 5.97 -18.89
N ILE A 285 -13.01 5.22 -18.04
CA ILE A 285 -11.55 5.31 -17.96
C ILE A 285 -10.88 4.81 -19.25
N ASN A 286 -11.41 3.75 -19.87
CA ASN A 286 -10.91 3.25 -21.16
C ASN A 286 -11.10 4.26 -22.30
N SER A 287 -12.16 5.08 -22.26
CA SER A 287 -12.45 6.04 -23.31
C SER A 287 -11.53 7.26 -23.33
N TYR A 288 -10.62 7.40 -22.34
CA TYR A 288 -9.70 8.54 -22.18
C TYR A 288 -10.37 9.93 -22.13
N ASN A 289 -11.69 9.98 -22.01
CA ASN A 289 -12.49 11.20 -21.96
C ASN A 289 -12.97 11.46 -20.53
N GLU A 290 -12.63 12.66 -20.01
CA GLU A 290 -13.18 13.18 -18.74
C GLU A 290 -14.68 13.54 -18.85
N GLU A 291 -15.28 13.43 -20.04
CA GLU A 291 -16.72 13.67 -20.23
C GLU A 291 -17.54 12.49 -19.70
N SER A 292 -18.06 12.69 -18.49
CA SER A 292 -18.90 11.74 -17.74
C SER A 292 -20.03 11.17 -18.60
N THR A 293 -20.07 9.86 -18.76
CA THR A 293 -21.27 9.15 -19.23
C THR A 293 -22.32 9.15 -18.12
N LYS A 294 -23.55 9.60 -18.44
CA LYS A 294 -24.68 9.72 -17.50
C LYS A 294 -25.14 8.34 -17.06
N THR A 295 -24.71 7.88 -15.88
CA THR A 295 -25.02 6.55 -15.32
C THR A 295 -26.38 6.43 -14.64
N THR A 296 -26.99 7.52 -14.17
CA THR A 296 -28.21 7.42 -13.34
C THR A 296 -29.51 7.54 -14.14
N LYS A 297 -30.40 6.54 -14.03
CA LYS A 297 -31.80 6.61 -14.55
C LYS A 297 -32.71 7.53 -13.72
N ASN A 298 -32.37 7.79 -12.45
CA ASN A 298 -33.17 8.61 -11.53
C ASN A 298 -32.87 10.13 -11.68
N LYS A 299 -33.90 10.91 -12.02
CA LYS A 299 -33.81 12.37 -12.23
C LYS A 299 -33.43 13.15 -10.95
N LYS A 300 -33.87 12.69 -9.77
CA LYS A 300 -33.59 13.36 -8.47
C LYS A 300 -32.12 13.21 -8.07
N SER A 301 -31.58 11.98 -8.14
CA SER A 301 -30.17 11.71 -7.88
C SER A 301 -29.25 12.47 -8.85
N ARG A 302 -29.63 12.57 -10.13
CA ARG A 302 -28.87 13.35 -11.12
C ARG A 302 -28.78 14.84 -10.77
N ALA A 303 -29.86 15.44 -10.27
CA ALA A 303 -29.86 16.84 -9.87
C ALA A 303 -28.94 17.08 -8.66
N LEU A 304 -29.04 16.22 -7.64
CA LEU A 304 -28.19 16.27 -6.44
C LEU A 304 -26.70 16.12 -6.81
N ARG A 305 -26.32 15.14 -7.63
CA ARG A 305 -24.93 14.98 -8.09
C ARG A 305 -24.40 16.20 -8.83
N LYS A 306 -25.23 16.86 -9.65
CA LYS A 306 -24.83 18.09 -10.35
C LYS A 306 -24.55 19.21 -9.36
N GLU A 307 -25.38 19.35 -8.32
CA GLU A 307 -25.19 20.33 -7.25
C GLU A 307 -23.90 20.04 -6.44
N LEU A 308 -23.70 18.79 -6.02
CA LEU A 308 -22.50 18.37 -5.29
C LEU A 308 -21.23 18.63 -6.12
N LYS A 309 -21.25 18.35 -7.43
CA LYS A 309 -20.12 18.67 -8.30
C LYS A 309 -19.83 20.16 -8.36
N GLU A 310 -20.85 21.00 -8.47
CA GLU A 310 -20.65 22.45 -8.49
C GLU A 310 -19.96 22.93 -7.21
N LYS A 311 -20.35 22.38 -6.06
CA LYS A 311 -19.70 22.61 -4.77
C LYS A 311 -18.23 22.12 -4.71
N CYS A 312 -17.82 21.21 -5.60
CA CYS A 312 -16.46 20.67 -5.66
C CYS A 312 -15.56 21.32 -6.73
N LYS A 313 -16.12 22.02 -7.72
CA LYS A 313 -15.43 22.47 -8.94
C LYS A 313 -14.32 23.51 -8.75
N VAL A 314 -14.05 23.94 -7.52
CA VAL A 314 -13.03 24.97 -7.26
C VAL A 314 -11.60 24.38 -7.26
N HIS A 315 -11.35 23.05 -7.13
CA HIS A 315 -9.97 22.60 -6.83
C HIS A 315 -9.38 21.28 -7.40
N ALA A 316 -10.05 20.45 -8.18
CA ALA A 316 -9.56 19.06 -8.35
C ALA A 316 -9.09 18.69 -9.76
N LYS A 317 -7.91 19.14 -10.19
CA LYS A 317 -7.05 18.27 -11.04
C LYS A 317 -6.26 17.37 -10.08
N SER A 318 -6.58 16.09 -10.04
CA SER A 318 -5.78 15.13 -9.29
C SER A 318 -4.43 14.95 -9.99
N SER A 319 -3.34 15.41 -9.37
CA SER A 319 -1.97 15.16 -9.84
C SER A 319 -1.70 13.66 -9.89
N LEU A 320 -2.17 12.89 -8.90
CA LEU A 320 -2.08 11.43 -8.88
C LEU A 320 -2.71 10.79 -10.14
N PHE A 321 -3.85 11.31 -10.62
CA PHE A 321 -4.45 10.86 -11.88
C PHE A 321 -3.52 11.04 -13.06
N PHE A 322 -2.99 12.25 -13.22
CA PHE A 322 -2.09 12.56 -14.33
C PHE A 322 -0.84 11.68 -14.29
N ILE A 323 -0.29 11.47 -13.09
CA ILE A 323 0.93 10.70 -12.88
C ILE A 323 0.65 9.22 -13.22
N LEU A 324 -0.40 8.59 -12.67
CA LEU A 324 -0.76 7.19 -12.94
C LEU A 324 -1.13 6.97 -14.40
N ARG A 325 -1.91 7.90 -14.99
CA ARG A 325 -2.30 7.85 -16.40
C ARG A 325 -1.07 7.89 -17.31
N LYS A 326 -0.13 8.80 -17.05
CA LYS A 326 1.10 8.92 -17.84
C LYS A 326 1.95 7.65 -17.75
N MET A 327 2.08 7.06 -16.55
CA MET A 327 2.77 5.77 -16.38
C MET A 327 2.12 4.70 -17.27
N VAL A 328 0.81 4.58 -17.18
CA VAL A 328 0.00 3.61 -17.91
C VAL A 328 0.10 3.80 -19.43
N GLU A 329 -0.05 5.03 -19.94
CA GLU A 329 0.05 5.35 -21.37
C GLU A 329 1.46 5.06 -21.92
N THR A 330 2.50 5.39 -21.16
CA THR A 330 3.90 5.10 -21.52
C THR A 330 4.13 3.59 -21.62
N PHE A 331 3.73 2.83 -20.59
CA PHE A 331 3.86 1.37 -20.63
C PHE A 331 3.04 0.78 -21.77
N HIS A 332 1.79 1.21 -21.97
CA HIS A 332 0.93 0.72 -23.05
C HIS A 332 1.54 0.94 -24.43
N LYS A 333 2.03 2.15 -24.72
CA LYS A 333 2.68 2.48 -25.99
C LYS A 333 3.89 1.57 -26.26
N LYS A 334 4.61 1.19 -25.19
CA LYS A 334 5.85 0.42 -25.25
C LYS A 334 5.65 -1.08 -25.06
N LEU A 335 4.43 -1.55 -24.74
CA LEU A 335 4.10 -2.98 -24.61
C LEU A 335 4.40 -3.77 -25.88
N LYS A 336 4.33 -3.14 -27.06
CA LYS A 336 4.61 -3.82 -28.34
C LYS A 336 6.10 -4.14 -28.54
N ASP A 337 6.98 -3.38 -27.88
CA ASP A 337 8.42 -3.40 -28.13
C ASP A 337 9.22 -3.98 -26.94
N CYS A 338 8.60 -4.14 -25.76
CA CYS A 338 9.26 -4.63 -24.55
C CYS A 338 8.52 -5.81 -23.89
N SER A 339 9.06 -7.03 -24.05
CA SER A 339 8.55 -8.25 -23.42
C SER A 339 8.55 -8.20 -21.89
N PHE A 340 9.50 -7.50 -21.26
CA PHE A 340 9.52 -7.30 -19.80
C PHE A 340 8.40 -6.38 -19.32
N CYS A 341 8.01 -5.36 -20.10
CA CYS A 341 6.83 -4.56 -19.78
C CYS A 341 5.55 -5.41 -19.87
N GLN A 342 5.45 -6.32 -20.84
CA GLN A 342 4.33 -7.27 -20.92
C GLN A 342 4.30 -8.21 -19.72
N ALA A 343 5.47 -8.73 -19.31
CA ALA A 343 5.60 -9.59 -18.14
C ALA A 343 5.26 -8.85 -16.85
N TRP A 344 5.74 -7.61 -16.71
CA TRP A 344 5.40 -6.73 -15.60
C TRP A 344 3.90 -6.53 -15.50
N VAL A 345 3.25 -6.08 -16.59
CA VAL A 345 1.78 -5.91 -16.63
C VAL A 345 1.03 -7.20 -16.31
N ARG A 346 1.53 -8.35 -16.77
CA ARG A 346 0.96 -9.67 -16.46
C ARG A 346 1.10 -10.03 -14.98
N ASP A 347 2.23 -9.73 -14.37
CA ASP A 347 2.58 -10.25 -13.05
C ASP A 347 2.24 -9.28 -11.90
N ILE A 348 2.03 -7.98 -12.15
CA ILE A 348 1.49 -7.02 -11.15
C ILE A 348 0.06 -7.36 -10.71
N PHE A 349 -0.71 -8.03 -11.58
CA PHE A 349 -2.06 -8.50 -11.31
C PHE A 349 -2.11 -10.02 -11.51
N PRO A 350 -1.72 -10.80 -10.49
CA PRO A 350 -1.63 -12.25 -10.62
C PRO A 350 -2.94 -12.88 -11.08
N ASP A 351 -2.91 -13.80 -12.04
CA ASP A 351 -4.10 -14.55 -12.51
C ASP A 351 -5.16 -13.72 -13.24
N TRP A 352 -4.88 -12.46 -13.61
CA TRP A 352 -5.84 -11.62 -14.33
C TRP A 352 -6.39 -12.25 -15.61
N ASP A 353 -5.58 -13.06 -16.32
CA ASP A 353 -5.99 -13.70 -17.58
C ASP A 353 -6.50 -15.15 -17.41
N SER A 354 -6.47 -15.71 -16.19
CA SER A 354 -6.71 -17.14 -15.95
C SER A 354 -8.04 -17.47 -15.26
N ASP A 355 -8.81 -16.47 -14.84
CA ASP A 355 -10.07 -16.71 -14.13
C ASP A 355 -11.26 -16.67 -15.11
N GLN A 356 -11.96 -17.79 -15.23
CA GLN A 356 -13.25 -17.94 -15.90
C GLN A 356 -14.41 -17.24 -15.15
N GLU A 357 -14.16 -16.22 -14.34
CA GLU A 357 -15.19 -15.65 -13.47
C GLU A 357 -15.49 -14.20 -13.85
N ASP A 358 -16.73 -14.04 -14.32
CA ASP A 358 -17.38 -12.91 -14.97
C ASP A 358 -16.97 -12.64 -16.46
N PRO A 359 -17.67 -13.30 -17.41
CA PRO A 359 -17.53 -13.05 -18.84
C PRO A 359 -17.71 -11.57 -19.22
N GLU A 360 -18.51 -10.77 -18.50
CA GLU A 360 -18.77 -9.38 -18.88
C GLU A 360 -17.56 -8.45 -18.71
N LEU A 361 -16.65 -8.75 -17.76
CA LEU A 361 -15.40 -8.00 -17.55
C LEU A 361 -14.30 -8.38 -18.54
N LEU A 362 -14.28 -9.65 -18.96
CA LEU A 362 -13.34 -10.16 -19.95
C LEU A 362 -13.75 -9.81 -21.39
N LEU A 363 -15.04 -9.58 -21.65
CA LEU A 363 -15.58 -9.53 -23.03
C LEU A 363 -15.16 -8.33 -23.87
N LYS A 364 -14.47 -7.31 -23.34
CA LYS A 364 -14.24 -6.06 -24.10
C LYS A 364 -12.82 -5.66 -24.45
N ASN A 365 -11.73 -6.07 -23.79
CA ASN A 365 -10.38 -5.77 -24.32
C ASN A 365 -9.22 -6.48 -23.60
N LYS A 366 -8.20 -6.92 -24.36
CA LYS A 366 -6.87 -7.33 -23.83
C LYS A 366 -6.10 -6.17 -23.16
N ASP A 367 -6.61 -4.95 -23.29
CA ASP A 367 -6.10 -3.71 -22.67
C ASP A 367 -6.69 -3.40 -21.28
N THR A 368 -7.50 -4.29 -20.70
CA THR A 368 -8.22 -4.10 -19.42
C THR A 368 -7.36 -3.96 -18.16
N LYS A 369 -6.06 -4.26 -18.21
CA LYS A 369 -5.13 -4.12 -17.06
C LYS A 369 -4.78 -2.65 -16.75
N ILE A 370 -4.94 -1.78 -17.74
CA ILE A 370 -4.62 -0.35 -17.70
C ILE A 370 -5.62 0.43 -16.83
N PRO A 371 -6.95 0.24 -16.99
CA PRO A 371 -7.94 0.83 -16.08
C PRO A 371 -7.80 0.44 -14.60
N VAL A 372 -7.28 -0.76 -14.31
CA VAL A 372 -7.10 -1.21 -12.91
C VAL A 372 -6.14 -0.30 -12.16
N LEU A 373 -5.05 0.13 -12.82
CA LEU A 373 -4.09 1.07 -12.26
C LEU A 373 -4.70 2.46 -12.00
N LEU A 374 -5.86 2.76 -12.60
CA LEU A 374 -6.62 3.99 -12.42
C LEU A 374 -7.83 3.82 -11.47
N ALA A 375 -8.10 2.62 -10.94
CA ALA A 375 -9.12 2.42 -9.90
C ALA A 375 -8.93 3.29 -8.63
N PRO A 376 -7.71 3.66 -8.21
CA PRO A 376 -7.49 4.64 -7.13
C PRO A 376 -8.23 5.99 -7.31
N LEU A 377 -8.64 6.34 -8.52
CA LEU A 377 -9.42 7.56 -8.81
C LEU A 377 -10.80 7.58 -8.18
N LEU A 378 -11.42 6.40 -8.01
CA LEU A 378 -12.71 6.27 -7.35
C LEU A 378 -12.71 6.77 -5.91
N PHE A 379 -11.53 6.92 -5.32
CA PHE A 379 -11.36 7.26 -3.92
C PHE A 379 -10.58 8.56 -3.71
N SER A 380 -9.84 9.02 -4.73
CA SER A 380 -8.99 10.21 -4.66
C SER A 380 -9.50 11.41 -5.47
N SER A 381 -10.49 11.22 -6.35
CA SER A 381 -11.03 12.29 -7.21
C SER A 381 -12.48 12.63 -6.86
N PRO A 382 -12.79 13.85 -6.38
CA PRO A 382 -14.17 14.23 -6.02
C PRO A 382 -15.18 14.04 -7.14
N SER A 383 -14.81 14.37 -8.39
CA SER A 383 -15.67 14.18 -9.57
C SER A 383 -16.03 12.71 -9.78
N HIS A 384 -15.03 11.83 -9.83
CA HIS A 384 -15.20 10.38 -10.02
C HIS A 384 -15.97 9.76 -8.85
N ILE A 385 -15.66 10.15 -7.60
CA ILE A 385 -16.44 9.73 -6.42
C ILE A 385 -17.92 10.05 -6.69
N ILE A 386 -18.27 11.31 -6.97
CA ILE A 386 -19.67 11.73 -7.14
C ILE A 386 -20.33 11.06 -8.36
N ASP A 387 -19.61 10.85 -9.45
CA ASP A 387 -20.15 10.24 -10.67
C ASP A 387 -20.46 8.76 -10.52
N PHE A 388 -19.58 8.03 -9.86
CA PHE A 388 -19.66 6.59 -9.78
C PHE A 388 -20.29 6.11 -8.47
N SER A 389 -20.50 6.98 -7.46
CA SER A 389 -21.13 6.60 -6.19
C SER A 389 -22.50 5.93 -6.40
N SER A 390 -22.89 5.00 -5.54
CA SER A 390 -24.27 4.49 -5.49
C SER A 390 -25.23 5.58 -5.02
N ASP A 391 -26.53 5.44 -5.31
CA ASP A 391 -27.52 6.39 -4.79
C ASP A 391 -27.58 6.37 -3.25
N ALA A 392 -27.32 5.21 -2.62
CA ALA A 392 -27.27 5.07 -1.17
C ALA A 392 -26.07 5.80 -0.56
N PHE A 393 -24.90 5.75 -1.19
CA PHE A 393 -23.72 6.48 -0.72
C PHE A 393 -23.88 7.99 -0.90
N VAL A 394 -24.49 8.42 -2.01
CA VAL A 394 -24.78 9.85 -2.22
C VAL A 394 -25.73 10.40 -1.16
N SER A 395 -26.88 9.77 -0.92
CA SER A 395 -27.88 10.27 0.02
C SER A 395 -27.53 10.00 1.48
N GLY A 396 -26.88 8.87 1.78
CA GLY A 396 -26.56 8.45 3.14
C GLY A 396 -25.22 8.99 3.66
N CYS A 397 -24.30 9.43 2.79
CA CYS A 397 -23.01 9.95 3.23
C CYS A 397 -22.66 11.30 2.62
N LEU A 398 -22.63 11.42 1.30
CA LEU A 398 -22.10 12.63 0.65
C LEU A 398 -22.98 13.86 0.89
N GLU A 399 -24.31 13.73 0.78
CA GLU A 399 -25.24 14.83 1.02
C GLU A 399 -25.20 15.34 2.48
N PRO A 400 -25.34 14.48 3.52
CA PRO A 400 -25.14 14.87 4.92
C PRO A 400 -23.79 15.52 5.18
N LEU A 401 -22.71 14.96 4.61
CA LEU A 401 -21.35 15.48 4.77
C LEU A 401 -21.23 16.90 4.20
N PHE A 402 -21.76 17.12 3.00
CA PHE A 402 -21.68 18.42 2.33
C PHE A 402 -22.51 19.46 3.07
N LYS A 403 -23.66 19.06 3.62
CA LYS A 403 -24.47 19.92 4.49
C LYS A 403 -23.69 20.29 5.75
N ALA A 404 -23.09 19.33 6.44
CA ALA A 404 -22.31 19.59 7.64
C ALA A 404 -21.07 20.48 7.36
N VAL A 405 -20.44 20.34 6.19
CA VAL A 405 -19.37 21.25 5.73
C VAL A 405 -19.92 22.66 5.53
N ALA A 406 -21.04 22.81 4.81
CA ALA A 406 -21.65 24.10 4.50
C ALA A 406 -22.15 24.83 5.76
N ASP A 407 -22.67 24.07 6.72
CA ASP A 407 -23.15 24.57 8.02
C ASP A 407 -21.99 24.96 8.96
N GLY A 408 -20.73 24.76 8.56
CA GLY A 408 -19.56 25.08 9.39
C GLY A 408 -19.47 24.24 10.66
N LYS A 409 -20.12 23.06 10.70
CA LYS A 409 -20.10 22.16 11.86
C LYS A 409 -18.70 21.60 12.17
N PHE A 410 -17.76 21.76 11.23
CA PHE A 410 -16.39 21.32 11.40
C PHE A 410 -15.51 22.51 11.77
N PRO A 411 -14.76 22.43 12.88
CA PRO A 411 -13.77 23.43 13.22
C PRO A 411 -12.79 23.60 12.05
N SER A 412 -12.79 24.77 11.42
CA SER A 412 -11.72 25.17 10.49
C SER A 412 -10.51 25.58 11.32
N CYS A 413 -9.83 24.60 11.92
CA CYS A 413 -8.70 24.91 12.78
C CYS A 413 -7.48 25.46 12.01
N CYS A 414 -7.44 25.34 10.67
CA CYS A 414 -6.45 25.97 9.78
C CYS A 414 -7.06 26.33 8.41
N ASP A 415 -7.45 25.33 7.61
CA ASP A 415 -8.07 25.50 6.29
C ASP A 415 -9.58 25.17 6.34
N MET A 416 -10.39 25.89 5.55
CA MET A 416 -11.79 25.50 5.37
C MET A 416 -11.85 24.14 4.68
N THR A 417 -12.47 23.16 5.34
CA THR A 417 -12.75 21.87 4.71
C THR A 417 -13.66 22.10 3.52
N THR A 418 -13.19 21.82 2.30
CA THR A 418 -14.08 21.87 1.14
C THR A 418 -14.88 20.57 1.04
N PRO A 419 -16.07 20.59 0.44
CA PRO A 419 -16.86 19.38 0.25
C PRO A 419 -16.12 18.29 -0.54
N GLY A 420 -15.29 18.68 -1.52
CA GLY A 420 -14.45 17.75 -2.27
C GLY A 420 -13.40 17.05 -1.41
N GLN A 421 -12.75 17.79 -0.51
CA GLN A 421 -11.79 17.22 0.44
C GLN A 421 -12.45 16.21 1.38
N ALA A 422 -13.63 16.56 1.91
CA ALA A 422 -14.41 15.70 2.78
C ALA A 422 -14.86 14.42 2.05
N ALA A 423 -15.30 14.53 0.79
CA ALA A 423 -15.68 13.36 -0.02
C ALA A 423 -14.51 12.37 -0.18
N CYS A 424 -13.31 12.87 -0.51
CA CYS A 424 -12.11 12.03 -0.65
C CYS A 424 -11.72 11.36 0.67
N LEU A 425 -11.81 12.07 1.81
CA LEU A 425 -11.52 11.49 3.12
C LEU A 425 -12.41 10.27 3.41
N ILE A 426 -13.72 10.42 3.25
CA ILE A 426 -14.67 9.32 3.49
C ILE A 426 -14.49 8.19 2.47
N ALA A 427 -14.32 8.53 1.19
CA ALA A 427 -14.05 7.52 0.16
C ALA A 427 -12.76 6.74 0.46
N GLY A 428 -11.69 7.40 0.90
CA GLY A 428 -10.45 6.75 1.33
C GLY A 428 -10.64 5.80 2.52
N LEU A 429 -11.43 6.17 3.53
CA LEU A 429 -11.72 5.26 4.65
C LEU A 429 -12.44 3.99 4.17
N LEU A 430 -13.41 4.14 3.26
CA LEU A 430 -14.13 3.03 2.65
C LEU A 430 -13.23 2.19 1.73
N TYR A 431 -12.28 2.80 1.03
CA TYR A 431 -11.26 2.09 0.26
C TYR A 431 -10.49 1.10 1.11
N GLY A 432 -10.05 1.50 2.31
CA GLY A 432 -9.29 0.62 3.19
C GLY A 432 -10.11 -0.56 3.73
N GLN A 433 -11.41 -0.35 3.98
CA GLN A 433 -12.33 -1.40 4.39
C GLN A 433 -12.47 -2.49 3.31
N ILE A 434 -12.57 -2.09 2.04
CA ILE A 434 -12.82 -3.00 0.92
C ILE A 434 -11.51 -3.58 0.36
N GLY A 435 -10.57 -2.72 0.00
CA GLY A 435 -9.34 -3.08 -0.73
C GLY A 435 -8.30 -3.78 0.13
N ASN A 436 -8.42 -3.65 1.45
CA ASN A 436 -7.51 -4.25 2.40
C ASN A 436 -6.02 -3.95 2.11
N PRO A 437 -5.63 -2.68 1.95
CA PRO A 437 -4.25 -2.29 1.66
C PRO A 437 -3.30 -2.66 2.80
N SER A 438 -2.02 -2.81 2.45
CA SER A 438 -0.92 -3.02 3.40
C SER A 438 0.12 -1.92 3.20
N PHE A 439 0.26 -1.03 4.19
CA PHE A 439 1.14 0.14 4.10
C PHE A 439 2.49 -0.15 4.76
N PRO A 440 3.61 0.22 4.12
CA PRO A 440 4.92 0.02 4.72
C PRO A 440 5.12 1.00 5.88
N VAL A 441 5.66 0.53 7.00
CA VAL A 441 6.06 1.37 8.14
C VAL A 441 7.48 1.87 7.86
N MET A 442 7.57 3.07 7.28
CA MET A 442 8.79 3.58 6.62
C MET A 442 10.00 3.72 7.55
N ASP A 443 9.81 4.12 8.82
CA ASP A 443 10.86 4.21 9.82
C ASP A 443 11.39 2.83 10.28
N LYS A 444 10.69 1.75 9.90
CA LYS A 444 11.10 0.36 10.10
C LYS A 444 11.55 -0.32 8.81
N LEU A 445 11.62 0.39 7.68
CA LEU A 445 12.15 -0.16 6.45
C LEU A 445 13.66 -0.32 6.59
N PHE A 446 14.15 -1.56 6.51
CA PHE A 446 15.57 -1.86 6.56
C PHE A 446 16.05 -2.42 5.22
N ARG A 447 17.01 -1.73 4.59
CA ARG A 447 17.52 -2.06 3.26
C ARG A 447 19.00 -2.41 3.34
N LEU A 448 19.40 -3.48 2.67
CA LEU A 448 20.77 -3.91 2.53
C LEU A 448 21.12 -4.12 1.07
N ARG A 449 22.31 -3.65 0.69
CA ARG A 449 22.93 -3.93 -0.59
C ARG A 449 24.23 -4.68 -0.34
N TYR A 450 24.36 -5.87 -0.92
CA TYR A 450 25.55 -6.72 -0.72
C TYR A 450 25.88 -7.55 -1.96
N THR A 451 27.11 -8.05 -2.04
CA THR A 451 27.55 -8.88 -3.18
C THR A 451 27.54 -10.35 -2.78
N ALA A 452 26.68 -11.14 -3.43
CA ALA A 452 26.66 -12.59 -3.27
C ALA A 452 27.31 -13.26 -4.49
N LYS A 453 28.39 -14.01 -4.26
CA LYS A 453 29.22 -14.62 -5.33
C LYS A 453 29.79 -13.55 -6.29
N LYS A 454 29.03 -13.19 -7.33
CA LYS A 454 29.37 -12.17 -8.33
C LYS A 454 28.16 -11.28 -8.69
N ARG A 455 27.11 -11.31 -7.88
CA ARG A 455 25.86 -10.58 -8.13
C ARG A 455 25.65 -9.55 -7.05
N GLN A 456 25.30 -8.34 -7.47
CA GLN A 456 24.74 -7.35 -6.57
C GLN A 456 23.34 -7.83 -6.14
N MET A 457 23.10 -7.84 -4.83
CA MET A 457 21.84 -8.23 -4.20
C MET A 457 21.25 -7.03 -3.48
N PHE A 458 19.91 -6.97 -3.47
CA PHE A 458 19.11 -5.97 -2.79
C PHE A 458 18.14 -6.70 -1.88
N ALA A 459 18.33 -6.55 -0.57
CA ALA A 459 17.49 -7.18 0.41
C ALA A 459 16.79 -6.14 1.27
N ASP A 460 15.47 -6.23 1.35
CA ASP A 460 14.64 -5.31 2.11
C ASP A 460 13.85 -6.09 3.17
N VAL A 461 13.68 -5.48 4.34
CA VAL A 461 12.69 -5.89 5.34
C VAL A 461 11.62 -4.83 5.39
N PHE A 462 10.44 -5.16 4.84
CA PHE A 462 9.26 -4.32 4.96
C PHE A 462 8.45 -4.76 6.17
N ILE A 463 8.11 -3.83 7.05
CA ILE A 463 7.04 -4.02 8.01
C ILE A 463 5.77 -3.42 7.43
N PHE A 464 4.73 -4.22 7.24
CA PHE A 464 3.46 -3.80 6.68
C PHE A 464 2.39 -3.74 7.76
N ASP A 465 1.67 -2.62 7.79
CA ASP A 465 0.49 -2.40 8.62
C ASP A 465 -0.76 -2.23 7.74
N LYS A 466 -1.81 -3.00 8.04
CA LYS A 466 -3.11 -2.93 7.36
C LYS A 466 -4.01 -1.82 7.93
N CYS A 467 -3.57 -1.14 8.99
CA CYS A 467 -4.24 0.02 9.58
C CYS A 467 -5.72 -0.23 9.94
N ARG A 468 -6.04 -1.45 10.42
CA ARG A 468 -7.43 -1.85 10.75
C ARG A 468 -8.06 -0.97 11.81
N TYR A 469 -7.27 -0.59 12.80
CA TYR A 469 -7.67 0.34 13.87
C TYR A 469 -8.14 1.71 13.34
N MET A 470 -7.76 2.11 12.12
CA MET A 470 -8.23 3.33 11.46
C MET A 470 -9.44 3.04 10.57
N TYR A 471 -9.35 2.03 9.70
CA TYR A 471 -10.41 1.76 8.72
C TYR A 471 -11.68 1.19 9.33
N GLU A 472 -11.56 0.31 10.33
CA GLU A 472 -12.70 -0.35 10.97
C GLU A 472 -13.38 0.52 12.04
N GLN A 473 -12.73 1.61 12.46
CA GLN A 473 -13.38 2.63 13.29
C GLN A 473 -14.50 3.35 12.54
N PHE A 474 -14.35 3.54 11.22
CA PHE A 474 -15.37 4.23 10.44
C PHE A 474 -16.57 3.30 10.18
N PRO A 475 -17.81 3.73 10.43
CA PRO A 475 -18.99 2.89 10.19
C PRO A 475 -19.21 2.58 8.71
N THR A 476 -19.99 1.53 8.43
CA THR A 476 -20.47 1.24 7.07
C THR A 476 -21.38 2.37 6.56
N VAL A 477 -21.54 2.48 5.23
CA VAL A 477 -22.33 3.54 4.56
C VAL A 477 -23.71 3.81 5.21
N HIS A 478 -24.42 2.76 5.64
CA HIS A 478 -25.75 2.92 6.25
C HIS A 478 -25.73 3.51 7.67
N CYS A 479 -24.61 3.36 8.39
CA CYS A 479 -24.42 3.87 9.74
C CYS A 479 -23.53 5.12 9.78
N ALA A 480 -23.01 5.55 8.63
CA ALA A 480 -22.13 6.70 8.49
C ALA A 480 -22.75 8.07 8.81
N PRO A 481 -24.07 8.34 8.68
CA PRO A 481 -24.63 9.65 9.02
C PRO A 481 -24.24 10.14 10.42
N PHE A 482 -24.25 9.26 11.42
CA PHE A 482 -23.86 9.60 12.80
C PHE A 482 -22.39 10.03 12.88
N ALA A 483 -21.48 9.23 12.32
CA ALA A 483 -20.06 9.59 12.29
C ALA A 483 -19.78 10.85 11.46
N ILE A 484 -20.65 11.19 10.50
CA ILE A 484 -20.52 12.35 9.62
C ILE A 484 -21.11 13.62 10.27
N GLU A 485 -22.23 13.53 10.96
CA GLU A 485 -22.93 14.73 11.44
C GLU A 485 -22.44 15.19 12.82
N GLU A 486 -21.82 14.29 13.59
CA GLU A 486 -21.35 14.58 14.94
C GLU A 486 -19.91 15.13 14.96
N PRO A 487 -19.69 16.38 15.40
CA PRO A 487 -18.37 17.01 15.42
C PRO A 487 -17.32 16.24 16.24
N LYS A 488 -17.75 15.63 17.34
CA LYS A 488 -16.90 14.83 18.24
C LYS A 488 -16.31 13.57 17.59
N GLN A 489 -17.15 12.76 16.95
CA GLN A 489 -16.72 11.58 16.20
C GLN A 489 -15.83 11.97 15.03
N GLN A 490 -16.19 13.06 14.35
CA GLN A 490 -15.35 13.67 13.31
C GLN A 490 -13.97 14.02 13.79
N MET A 491 -13.85 14.60 14.98
CA MET A 491 -12.56 15.01 15.52
C MET A 491 -11.65 13.81 15.73
N VAL A 492 -12.15 12.73 16.34
CA VAL A 492 -11.35 11.52 16.62
C VAL A 492 -10.82 10.88 15.33
N PHE A 493 -11.70 10.50 14.39
CA PHE A 493 -11.20 9.79 13.19
C PHE A 493 -10.32 10.70 12.31
N ARG A 494 -10.57 12.02 12.29
CA ARG A 494 -9.69 12.95 11.56
C ARG A 494 -8.29 12.96 12.19
N MET A 495 -8.17 13.03 13.52
CA MET A 495 -6.85 12.95 14.20
C MET A 495 -6.11 11.64 13.90
N VAL A 496 -6.84 10.52 13.78
CA VAL A 496 -6.25 9.24 13.34
C VAL A 496 -5.72 9.34 11.92
N VAL A 497 -6.54 9.85 10.99
CA VAL A 497 -6.15 10.02 9.58
C VAL A 497 -5.03 11.05 9.42
N ASP A 498 -4.90 12.03 10.31
CA ASP A 498 -3.75 12.96 10.33
C ASP A 498 -2.43 12.22 10.58
N GLY A 499 -2.40 11.31 11.55
CA GLY A 499 -1.22 10.48 11.80
C GLY A 499 -0.89 9.62 10.59
N PHE A 500 -1.91 9.03 9.99
CA PHE A 500 -1.76 8.23 8.79
C PHE A 500 -1.24 9.03 7.59
N ARG A 501 -1.77 10.23 7.36
CA ARG A 501 -1.33 11.13 6.28
C ARG A 501 0.13 11.55 6.47
N LYS A 502 0.54 11.88 7.70
CA LYS A 502 1.94 12.21 8.02
C LYS A 502 2.87 11.04 7.68
N HIS A 503 2.42 9.81 7.96
CA HIS A 503 3.13 8.60 7.57
C HIS A 503 3.22 8.43 6.05
N LEU A 504 2.10 8.61 5.33
CA LEU A 504 2.07 8.54 3.86
C LEU A 504 2.95 9.60 3.19
N GLY A 505 3.16 10.76 3.82
CA GLY A 505 4.08 11.79 3.33
C GLY A 505 5.52 11.29 3.16
N GLY A 506 5.91 10.22 3.85
CA GLY A 506 7.19 9.51 3.63
C GLY A 506 7.19 8.53 2.47
N ILE A 507 6.04 8.28 1.83
CA ILE A 507 5.84 7.31 0.74
C ILE A 507 5.57 8.03 -0.60
N CYS A 508 4.68 9.03 -0.60
CA CYS A 508 4.45 9.90 -1.75
C CYS A 508 3.89 11.27 -1.35
N SER A 509 4.12 12.26 -2.21
CA SER A 509 3.61 13.62 -2.09
C SER A 509 2.15 13.75 -2.50
N GLU A 510 1.67 12.93 -3.45
CA GLU A 510 0.25 12.80 -3.82
C GLU A 510 -0.23 11.36 -3.61
N ASP A 511 -1.25 11.18 -2.78
CA ASP A 511 -1.79 9.87 -2.40
C ASP A 511 -3.33 9.87 -2.31
N LEU A 512 -3.90 8.69 -2.13
CA LEU A 512 -5.30 8.39 -1.85
C LEU A 512 -5.88 9.25 -0.71
N PHE A 513 -5.08 9.56 0.31
CA PHE A 513 -5.49 10.37 1.48
C PHE A 513 -4.91 11.79 1.44
N LYS A 514 -5.01 12.46 0.28
CA LYS A 514 -4.53 13.82 0.08
C LYS A 514 -5.07 14.83 1.09
N PHE A 515 -6.29 14.61 1.60
CA PHE A 515 -7.01 15.58 2.39
C PHE A 515 -7.34 15.05 3.79
N CYS A 516 -6.63 15.55 4.79
CA CYS A 516 -7.00 15.42 6.19
C CYS A 516 -6.91 16.81 6.84
N ASN A 517 -8.03 17.30 7.34
CA ASN A 517 -8.14 18.60 7.96
C ASN A 517 -8.12 18.42 9.47
N VAL A 518 -6.92 18.40 10.04
CA VAL A 518 -6.67 18.42 11.49
C VAL A 518 -5.65 19.50 11.77
N ALA A 519 -5.81 20.17 12.91
CA ALA A 519 -5.09 21.36 13.30
C ALA A 519 -3.58 21.20 13.59
N SER A 520 -2.99 20.02 13.37
CA SER A 520 -1.59 19.77 13.68
C SER A 520 -0.69 20.34 12.58
N ILE A 521 -0.45 21.66 12.62
CA ILE A 521 0.43 22.39 11.68
C ILE A 521 1.89 21.94 11.83
N HIS A 522 2.25 21.35 12.97
CA HIS A 522 3.56 20.77 13.18
C HIS A 522 3.46 19.26 12.93
N ALA A 523 4.32 18.75 12.04
CA ALA A 523 4.71 17.36 12.09
C ALA A 523 5.08 17.04 13.55
N ILE A 524 4.63 15.89 14.06
CA ILE A 524 5.13 15.44 15.35
C ILE A 524 6.59 15.07 15.12
N THR A 525 7.50 16.02 15.33
CA THR A 525 8.89 15.72 15.63
C THR A 525 8.90 15.14 17.04
N GLU A 526 8.80 13.82 17.15
CA GLU A 526 9.30 13.15 18.35
C GLU A 526 10.82 13.40 18.39
N GLY A 527 11.25 14.29 19.29
CA GLY A 527 12.67 14.61 19.51
C GLY A 527 13.06 15.99 18.96
N GLY A 528 13.67 16.80 19.82
CA GLY A 528 14.32 18.05 19.42
C GLY A 528 15.44 17.77 18.41
N ASP A 529 15.65 18.75 17.52
CA ASP A 529 16.77 18.86 16.59
C ASP A 529 17.18 17.56 15.86
N MET A 530 16.48 17.27 14.77
CA MET A 530 17.10 16.66 13.58
C MET A 530 16.85 17.57 12.37
N LYS A 531 17.46 18.75 12.40
CA LYS A 531 17.97 19.35 11.17
C LYS A 531 19.27 18.62 10.85
N ASP A 532 19.37 18.12 9.63
CA ASP A 532 20.55 17.48 9.05
C ASP A 532 20.99 16.18 9.75
N GLU A 533 20.46 15.03 9.31
CA GLU A 533 21.25 13.80 9.15
C GLU A 533 20.38 12.69 8.51
N ILE A 534 20.38 12.65 7.17
CA ILE A 534 20.40 11.34 6.51
C ILE A 534 21.73 10.73 6.93
N GLN A 535 21.72 9.80 7.90
CA GLN A 535 22.91 9.02 8.21
C GLN A 535 23.31 8.25 6.95
N LYS A 536 24.29 8.82 6.23
CA LYS A 536 25.22 8.05 5.42
C LYS A 536 25.90 7.08 6.37
N VAL A 537 25.44 5.83 6.37
CA VAL A 537 26.22 4.73 6.94
C VAL A 537 27.58 4.74 6.23
N PRO A 538 28.71 4.75 6.96
CA PRO A 538 30.03 4.78 6.34
C PRO A 538 30.19 3.57 5.42
N MET A 539 30.40 3.83 4.13
CA MET A 539 31.05 2.88 3.24
C MET A 539 32.50 2.80 3.70
N ASP A 540 32.79 1.89 4.63
CA ASP A 540 34.05 1.19 4.81
C ASP A 540 33.95 0.41 6.11
N GLY A 541 33.64 -0.87 5.96
CA GLY A 541 33.58 -1.85 7.03
C GLY A 541 33.61 -3.21 6.40
N GLU A 542 34.82 -3.72 6.17
CA GLU A 542 35.06 -5.11 5.80
C GLU A 542 34.37 -6.04 6.83
N LEU A 543 33.53 -6.94 6.32
CA LEU A 543 33.09 -8.15 7.01
C LEU A 543 33.32 -9.32 6.06
#